data_AF-A0A966WLW0-F1
#
_entry.id   AF-A0A966WLW0-F1
#
_cell.length_a   1.000
_cell.length_b   1.000
_cell.length_c   1.000
_cell.angle_alpha   90.00
_cell.angle_beta   90.00
_cell.angle_gamma   90.00
#
_symmetry.space_group_name_H-M   'P 1'
#
loop_
_entity.id
_entity.type
_entity.pdbx_description
1 polymer ?
#
loop_
_entity_poly.entity_id
_entity_poly.type
_entity_poly.pdbx_seq_one_letter_code
_entity_poly.pdbx_strand_id
1 'polypeptide(L)'
;MLLFLAGVANAQLSGSYTIDAATSTSGTNFNSWYDFASAVTTSGVKAAVTVTVKSDVTTTSQAVFGAISGASSTNTITIDGGSKVLSYGGSYEAISFTGADYVTIKNATIRNTTTGAYAGIVRLTSGSDYNKFDNCVMEFSALVNATSGTYYVAFSNYN
;
A
#
# COMPACT_ATOMS: atom_id res chain seq x y z
N MET A 1 17.55 -39.59 8.64
CA MET A 1 17.88 -38.18 8.87
C MET A 1 16.61 -37.39 8.60
N LEU A 2 15.87 -37.01 9.65
CA LEU A 2 14.60 -36.29 9.52
C LEU A 2 14.93 -34.81 9.28
N LEU A 3 14.79 -34.36 8.03
CA LEU A 3 15.00 -32.97 7.65
C LEU A 3 13.83 -32.14 8.21
N PHE A 4 14.04 -31.46 9.34
CA PHE A 4 13.13 -30.41 9.77
C PHE A 4 13.24 -29.27 8.77
N LEU A 5 12.29 -29.19 7.84
CA LEU A 5 12.01 -27.97 7.11
C LEU A 5 11.47 -26.99 8.15
N ALA A 6 12.35 -26.22 8.79
CA ALA A 6 11.94 -25.06 9.56
C ALA A 6 11.34 -24.07 8.56
N GLY A 7 10.03 -24.21 8.30
CA GLY A 7 9.28 -23.18 7.62
C GLY A 7 9.48 -21.90 8.40
N VAL A 8 10.00 -20.85 7.75
CA VAL A 8 10.07 -19.53 8.34
C VAL A 8 8.63 -19.08 8.61
N ALA A 9 8.16 -19.29 9.84
CA ALA A 9 6.85 -18.82 10.26
C ALA A 9 6.94 -17.30 10.39
N ASN A 10 6.48 -16.57 9.38
CA ASN A 10 6.29 -15.13 9.49
C ASN A 10 5.16 -14.90 10.51
N ALA A 11 5.47 -14.22 11.60
CA ALA A 11 4.45 -13.84 12.57
C ALA A 11 3.46 -12.87 11.90
N GLN A 12 2.17 -13.20 11.94
CA GLN A 12 1.13 -12.31 11.42
C GLN A 12 1.17 -10.96 12.14
N LEU A 13 0.90 -9.89 11.40
CA LEU A 13 0.96 -8.53 11.93
C LEU A 13 -0.20 -8.27 12.91
N SER A 14 0.06 -7.41 13.88
CA SER A 14 -0.92 -6.95 14.87
C SER A 14 -0.43 -5.70 15.59
N GLY A 15 -1.33 -4.77 15.91
CA GLY A 15 -0.99 -3.58 16.69
C GLY A 15 -0.54 -2.41 15.81
N SER A 16 0.45 -1.65 16.26
CA SER A 16 0.85 -0.38 15.65
C SER A 16 2.24 -0.44 15.02
N TYR A 17 2.35 0.11 13.81
CA TYR A 17 3.56 0.20 13.02
C TYR A 17 3.76 1.62 12.50
N THR A 18 4.93 1.90 11.95
CA THR A 18 5.24 3.15 11.25
C THR A 18 5.76 2.90 9.85
N ILE A 19 5.51 3.85 8.96
CA ILE A 19 6.31 4.02 7.74
C ILE A 19 7.17 5.26 7.96
N ASP A 20 8.47 5.08 8.09
CA ASP A 20 9.42 6.16 8.30
C ASP A 20 10.75 5.87 7.60
N ALA A 21 10.95 6.49 6.43
CA ALA A 21 12.17 6.41 5.63
C ALA A 21 13.39 7.08 6.29
N ALA A 22 13.19 7.92 7.31
CA ALA A 22 14.26 8.57 8.05
C ALA A 22 14.85 7.69 9.17
N THR A 23 14.22 6.55 9.45
CA THR A 23 14.67 5.59 10.48
C THR A 23 14.92 4.23 9.85
N SER A 24 15.80 3.42 10.44
CA SER A 24 16.04 2.07 9.95
C SER A 24 14.82 1.16 10.13
N THR A 25 14.63 0.20 9.20
CA THR A 25 13.63 -0.85 9.35
C THR A 25 13.80 -1.57 10.68
N SER A 26 12.68 -1.86 11.35
CA SER A 26 12.65 -2.64 12.59
C SER A 26 11.40 -3.51 12.62
N GLY A 27 11.18 -4.25 13.71
CA GLY A 27 9.96 -5.04 13.88
C GLY A 27 8.67 -4.22 13.87
N THR A 28 8.75 -2.90 14.05
CA THR A 28 7.61 -1.98 14.07
C THR A 28 7.73 -0.79 13.09
N ASN A 29 8.83 -0.66 12.35
CA ASN A 29 9.02 0.38 11.34
C ASN A 29 9.33 -0.21 9.97
N PHE A 30 8.61 0.24 8.96
CA PHE A 30 8.88 0.02 7.55
C PHE A 30 9.49 1.29 6.93
N ASN A 31 10.42 1.14 6.00
CA ASN A 31 11.03 2.32 5.35
C ASN A 31 10.15 2.88 4.22
N SER A 32 9.26 2.07 3.65
CA SER A 32 8.42 2.47 2.53
C SER A 32 7.03 1.83 2.57
N TRP A 33 6.12 2.39 1.76
CA TRP A 33 4.80 1.82 1.53
C TRP A 33 4.87 0.44 0.87
N TYR A 34 5.85 0.22 -0.02
CA TYR A 34 6.11 -1.08 -0.63
C TYR A 34 6.50 -2.13 0.42
N ASP A 35 7.40 -1.80 1.34
CA ASP A 35 7.84 -2.74 2.37
C ASP A 35 6.68 -3.16 3.28
N PHE A 36 5.84 -2.20 3.68
CA PHE A 36 4.64 -2.50 4.46
C PHE A 36 3.66 -3.36 3.67
N ALA A 37 3.34 -2.97 2.42
CA ALA A 37 2.41 -3.70 1.57
C ALA A 37 2.85 -5.15 1.32
N SER A 38 4.14 -5.36 1.08
CA SER A 38 4.75 -6.69 0.94
C SER A 38 4.64 -7.51 2.23
N ALA A 39 4.96 -6.90 3.37
CA ALA A 39 4.91 -7.57 4.67
C ALA A 39 3.50 -8.00 5.07
N VAL A 40 2.50 -7.10 4.91
CA VAL A 40 1.11 -7.39 5.28
C VAL A 40 0.47 -8.38 4.32
N THR A 41 0.78 -8.31 3.02
CA THR A 41 0.30 -9.28 2.02
C THR A 41 0.87 -10.68 2.30
N THR A 42 2.17 -10.77 2.61
CA THR A 42 2.83 -12.06 2.81
C THR A 42 2.50 -12.69 4.16
N SER A 43 2.41 -11.89 5.22
CA SER A 43 2.25 -12.39 6.59
C SER A 43 0.80 -12.39 7.08
N GLY A 44 -0.08 -11.61 6.45
CA GLY A 44 -1.43 -11.40 6.93
C GLY A 44 -1.50 -10.68 8.28
N VAL A 45 -2.69 -10.69 8.88
CA VAL A 45 -2.98 -10.06 10.16
C VAL A 45 -3.70 -11.04 11.10
N LYS A 46 -3.41 -10.95 12.40
CA LYS A 46 -4.12 -11.73 13.45
C LYS A 46 -5.01 -10.87 14.34
N ALA A 47 -4.88 -9.56 14.23
CA ALA A 47 -5.67 -8.54 14.92
C ALA A 47 -5.65 -7.26 14.07
N ALA A 48 -6.41 -6.23 14.48
CA ALA A 48 -6.36 -4.94 13.82
C ALA A 48 -4.91 -4.38 13.75
N VAL A 49 -4.57 -3.80 12.61
CA VAL A 49 -3.26 -3.18 12.33
C VAL A 49 -3.44 -1.70 12.06
N THR A 50 -2.61 -0.89 12.71
CA THR A 50 -2.52 0.55 12.48
C THR A 50 -1.12 0.92 12.02
N VAL A 51 -1.01 1.79 11.03
CA VAL A 51 0.26 2.28 10.50
C VAL A 51 0.22 3.80 10.48
N THR A 52 1.22 4.45 11.07
CA THR A 52 1.39 5.90 10.97
C THR A 52 2.55 6.23 10.05
N VAL A 53 2.30 7.01 8.99
CA VAL A 53 3.34 7.49 8.08
C VAL A 53 3.98 8.73 8.69
N LYS A 54 5.29 8.67 8.94
CA LYS A 54 6.04 9.71 9.68
C LYS A 54 6.94 10.58 8.81
N SER A 55 7.30 10.10 7.62
CA SER A 55 8.08 10.85 6.65
C SER A 55 7.50 10.73 5.25
N ASP A 56 7.80 11.73 4.42
CA ASP A 56 7.51 11.64 2.98
C ASP A 56 8.35 10.52 2.37
N VAL A 57 7.77 9.80 1.41
CA VAL A 57 8.39 8.66 0.75
C VAL A 57 8.43 8.93 -0.74
N THR A 58 9.64 8.94 -1.32
CA THR A 58 9.84 8.97 -2.78
C THR A 58 10.31 7.60 -3.23
N THR A 59 9.65 6.99 -4.21
CA THR A 59 9.94 5.62 -4.65
C THR A 59 9.54 5.37 -6.10
N THR A 60 10.17 4.38 -6.72
CA THR A 60 9.75 3.77 -7.99
C THR A 60 9.14 2.39 -7.81
N SER A 61 9.19 1.83 -6.59
CA SER A 61 8.54 0.57 -6.23
C SER A 61 7.07 0.80 -5.89
N GLN A 62 6.17 0.16 -6.63
CA GLN A 62 4.73 0.28 -6.46
C GLN A 62 4.29 -0.41 -5.16
N ALA A 63 3.43 0.23 -4.37
CA ALA A 63 2.83 -0.43 -3.20
C ALA A 63 1.70 -1.36 -3.65
N VAL A 64 1.91 -2.67 -3.56
CA VAL A 64 0.92 -3.69 -3.97
C VAL A 64 0.38 -4.40 -2.74
N PHE A 65 -0.90 -4.16 -2.44
CA PHE A 65 -1.67 -4.86 -1.43
C PHE A 65 -2.40 -6.03 -2.08
N GLY A 66 -1.88 -7.24 -1.94
CA GLY A 66 -2.59 -8.46 -2.35
C GLY A 66 -3.55 -8.95 -1.27
N ALA A 67 -4.30 -10.01 -1.54
CA ALA A 67 -5.19 -10.62 -0.55
C ALA A 67 -4.51 -10.87 0.80
N ILE A 68 -5.07 -10.28 1.86
CA ILE A 68 -4.49 -10.24 3.20
C ILE A 68 -5.16 -11.30 4.08
N SER A 69 -4.45 -12.38 4.38
CA SER A 69 -4.98 -13.44 5.25
C SER A 69 -5.32 -12.91 6.65
N GLY A 70 -6.54 -13.19 7.11
CA GLY A 70 -7.04 -12.78 8.42
C GLY A 70 -7.66 -11.38 8.48
N ALA A 71 -7.61 -10.62 7.38
CA ALA A 71 -8.33 -9.35 7.26
C ALA A 71 -9.84 -9.57 7.34
N SER A 72 -10.54 -8.70 8.07
CA SER A 72 -11.99 -8.77 8.26
C SER A 72 -12.51 -7.43 8.79
N SER A 73 -13.84 -7.33 8.96
CA SER A 73 -14.48 -6.20 9.63
C SER A 73 -14.02 -5.97 11.07
N THR A 74 -13.41 -6.97 11.72
CA THR A 74 -12.78 -6.85 13.05
C THR A 74 -11.28 -6.58 12.95
N ASN A 75 -10.59 -7.29 12.05
CA ASN A 75 -9.14 -7.19 11.86
C ASN A 75 -8.83 -6.28 10.66
N THR A 76 -9.13 -5.01 10.79
CA THR A 76 -8.90 -4.01 9.73
C THR A 76 -7.44 -3.56 9.67
N ILE A 77 -7.01 -3.10 8.50
CA ILE A 77 -5.71 -2.45 8.32
C ILE A 77 -5.96 -0.95 8.09
N THR A 78 -5.44 -0.09 8.96
CA THR A 78 -5.55 1.37 8.82
C THR A 78 -4.19 2.01 8.66
N ILE A 79 -3.96 2.68 7.53
CA ILE A 79 -2.79 3.50 7.25
C ILE A 79 -3.18 4.97 7.40
N ASP A 80 -2.71 5.62 8.45
CA ASP A 80 -2.80 7.06 8.65
C ASP A 80 -1.57 7.73 8.03
N GLY A 81 -1.79 8.42 6.92
CA GLY A 81 -0.79 9.12 6.13
C GLY A 81 -0.12 10.28 6.85
N GLY A 82 -0.64 10.75 7.99
CA GLY A 82 0.05 11.77 8.80
C GLY A 82 0.31 13.08 8.06
N SER A 83 -0.51 13.41 7.05
CA SER A 83 -0.30 14.51 6.09
C SER A 83 1.04 14.43 5.34
N LYS A 84 1.59 13.22 5.18
CA LYS A 84 2.79 12.94 4.40
C LYS A 84 2.45 12.56 2.98
N VAL A 85 3.47 12.62 2.13
CA VAL A 85 3.35 12.37 0.71
C VAL A 85 4.06 11.07 0.31
N LEU A 86 3.34 10.20 -0.38
CA LEU A 86 3.92 9.18 -1.25
C LEU A 86 4.11 9.79 -2.63
N SER A 87 5.36 10.00 -3.04
CA SER A 87 5.73 10.41 -4.40
C SER A 87 6.23 9.19 -5.19
N TYR A 88 5.39 8.67 -6.08
CA TYR A 88 5.68 7.52 -6.91
C TYR A 88 6.11 7.94 -8.31
N GLY A 89 7.29 7.52 -8.74
CA GLY A 89 7.86 7.84 -10.06
C GLY A 89 7.97 6.65 -11.01
N GLY A 90 7.29 5.54 -10.72
CA GLY A 90 7.29 4.36 -11.59
C GLY A 90 6.23 4.40 -12.69
N SER A 91 5.96 3.24 -13.27
CA SER A 91 4.92 3.06 -14.30
C SER A 91 3.59 2.67 -13.65
N TYR A 92 2.47 3.04 -14.28
CA TYR A 92 1.12 2.72 -13.80
C TYR A 92 0.73 3.41 -12.48
N GLU A 93 0.00 2.71 -11.60
CA GLU A 93 -0.52 3.23 -10.34
C GLU A 93 0.53 3.32 -9.22
N ALA A 94 0.38 4.27 -8.31
CA ALA A 94 1.22 4.35 -7.10
C ALA A 94 0.87 3.25 -6.09
N ILE A 95 -0.42 2.95 -5.96
CA ILE A 95 -0.95 1.93 -5.04
C ILE A 95 -1.89 0.98 -5.79
N SER A 96 -1.60 -0.31 -5.73
CA SER A 96 -2.40 -1.37 -6.34
C SER A 96 -3.01 -2.26 -5.26
N PHE A 97 -4.31 -2.53 -5.38
CA PHE A 97 -5.04 -3.51 -4.58
C PHE A 97 -5.40 -4.70 -5.47
N THR A 98 -4.94 -5.89 -5.11
CA THR A 98 -5.15 -7.15 -5.86
C THR A 98 -5.80 -8.20 -4.96
N GLY A 99 -7.11 -8.05 -4.75
CA GLY A 99 -7.92 -8.85 -3.82
C GLY A 99 -7.68 -8.53 -2.34
N ALA A 100 -7.08 -7.38 -2.03
CA ALA A 100 -6.93 -6.91 -0.66
C ALA A 100 -8.25 -6.33 -0.16
N ASP A 101 -8.64 -6.69 1.06
CA ASP A 101 -9.88 -6.24 1.69
C ASP A 101 -9.63 -5.54 3.02
N TYR A 102 -10.58 -4.70 3.45
CA TYR A 102 -10.59 -4.03 4.76
C TYR A 102 -9.35 -3.16 5.03
N VAL A 103 -8.79 -2.55 3.99
CA VAL A 103 -7.70 -1.56 4.10
C VAL A 103 -8.27 -0.15 4.02
N THR A 104 -7.97 0.67 5.03
CA THR A 104 -8.24 2.11 5.03
C THR A 104 -6.93 2.88 4.88
N ILE A 105 -6.83 3.75 3.88
CA ILE A 105 -5.78 4.77 3.79
C ILE A 105 -6.43 6.12 4.08
N LYS A 106 -5.87 6.89 5.00
CA LYS A 106 -6.39 8.22 5.35
C LYS A 106 -5.32 9.28 5.49
N ASN A 107 -5.66 10.55 5.34
CA ASN A 107 -4.76 11.69 5.59
C ASN A 107 -3.41 11.63 4.85
N ALA A 108 -3.38 11.09 3.62
CA ALA A 108 -2.17 10.96 2.81
C ALA A 108 -2.28 11.79 1.53
N THR A 109 -1.16 12.29 1.03
CA THR A 109 -1.05 12.68 -0.38
C THR A 109 -0.45 11.53 -1.16
N ILE A 110 -1.15 11.05 -2.19
CA ILE A 110 -0.69 10.01 -3.11
C ILE A 110 -0.43 10.69 -4.45
N ARG A 111 0.85 10.84 -4.77
CA ARG A 111 1.33 11.55 -5.95
C ARG A 111 1.98 10.59 -6.92
N ASN A 112 1.58 10.66 -8.17
CA ASN A 112 2.34 10.08 -9.28
C ASN A 112 3.11 11.19 -10.02
N THR A 113 4.41 11.00 -10.18
CA THR A 113 5.32 11.98 -10.80
C THR A 113 5.68 11.60 -12.23
N THR A 114 5.11 10.54 -12.80
CA THR A 114 5.38 10.13 -14.18
C THR A 114 4.76 11.09 -15.19
N THR A 115 5.41 11.23 -16.35
CA THR A 115 4.88 11.93 -17.52
C THR A 115 4.41 10.95 -18.61
N GLY A 116 4.51 9.64 -18.34
CA GLY A 116 4.26 8.58 -19.32
C GLY A 116 2.79 8.23 -19.53
N ALA A 117 2.55 7.31 -20.46
CA ALA A 117 1.25 6.66 -20.64
C ALA A 117 0.88 5.80 -19.43
N TYR A 118 -0.42 5.56 -19.26
CA TYR A 118 -0.99 4.69 -18.22
C TYR A 118 -0.75 5.15 -16.77
N ALA A 119 -0.43 6.43 -16.56
CA ALA A 119 -0.21 6.98 -15.23
C ALA A 119 -1.46 6.79 -14.34
N GLY A 120 -1.29 6.09 -13.22
CA GLY A 120 -2.35 5.79 -12.27
C GLY A 120 -2.05 6.37 -10.89
N ILE A 121 -3.07 6.60 -10.05
CA ILE A 121 -2.84 6.81 -8.61
C ILE A 121 -3.18 5.53 -7.84
N VAL A 122 -4.41 5.03 -7.99
CA VAL A 122 -4.90 3.82 -7.32
C VAL A 122 -5.58 2.90 -8.32
N ARG A 123 -5.29 1.59 -8.22
CA ARG A 123 -6.06 0.56 -8.93
C ARG A 123 -6.56 -0.50 -7.97
N LEU A 124 -7.82 -0.91 -8.13
CA LEU A 124 -8.44 -2.01 -7.39
C LEU A 124 -8.85 -3.11 -8.37
N THR A 125 -8.34 -4.32 -8.14
CA THR A 125 -8.63 -5.50 -8.96
C THR A 125 -8.95 -6.72 -8.10
N SER A 126 -9.37 -7.80 -8.75
CA SER A 126 -9.46 -9.13 -8.14
C SER A 126 -10.36 -9.20 -6.90
N GLY A 127 -11.45 -8.41 -6.87
CA GLY A 127 -12.40 -8.39 -5.75
C GLY A 127 -11.87 -7.70 -4.50
N SER A 128 -11.15 -6.57 -4.65
CA SER A 128 -10.66 -5.79 -3.52
C SER A 128 -11.80 -4.99 -2.86
N ASP A 129 -12.46 -5.58 -1.88
CA ASP A 129 -13.68 -5.10 -1.24
C ASP A 129 -13.45 -4.41 0.11
N TYR A 130 -14.39 -3.55 0.51
CA TYR A 130 -14.35 -2.84 1.81
C TYR A 130 -13.09 -1.98 2.04
N ASN A 131 -12.44 -1.55 0.97
CA ASN A 131 -11.32 -0.61 1.04
C ASN A 131 -11.82 0.83 1.09
N LYS A 132 -11.11 1.69 1.82
CA LYS A 132 -11.49 3.10 2.02
C LYS A 132 -10.29 4.02 1.80
N PHE A 133 -10.51 5.10 1.05
CA PHE A 133 -9.63 6.27 1.02
C PHE A 133 -10.35 7.43 1.67
N ASP A 134 -9.78 8.01 2.73
CA ASP A 134 -10.45 9.00 3.57
C ASP A 134 -9.58 10.23 3.78
N ASN A 135 -10.05 11.41 3.36
CA ASN A 135 -9.26 12.65 3.45
C ASN A 135 -7.86 12.52 2.79
N CYS A 136 -7.79 11.85 1.64
CA CYS A 136 -6.58 11.71 0.85
C CYS A 136 -6.56 12.71 -0.31
N VAL A 137 -5.38 13.23 -0.64
CA VAL A 137 -5.12 13.97 -1.89
C VAL A 137 -4.55 13.00 -2.90
N MET A 138 -5.11 12.97 -4.11
CA MET A 138 -4.60 12.18 -5.22
C MET A 138 -4.20 13.13 -6.35
N GLU A 139 -2.96 13.09 -6.81
CA GLU A 139 -2.46 14.07 -7.76
C GLU A 139 -1.40 13.54 -8.73
N PHE A 140 -1.35 14.14 -9.91
CA PHE A 140 -0.23 14.02 -10.84
C PHE A 140 0.56 15.33 -10.79
N SER A 141 1.84 15.27 -10.40
CA SER A 141 2.64 16.50 -10.24
C SER A 141 3.40 16.91 -11.50
N ALA A 142 3.59 15.99 -12.45
CA ALA A 142 4.38 16.21 -13.67
C ALA A 142 3.58 16.00 -14.97
N LEU A 143 2.37 15.45 -14.88
CA LEU A 143 1.54 15.17 -16.04
C LEU A 143 0.88 16.47 -16.54
N VAL A 144 1.36 17.00 -17.68
CA VAL A 144 0.81 18.23 -18.28
C VAL A 144 -0.45 17.96 -19.10
N ASN A 145 -0.50 16.81 -19.77
CA ASN A 145 -1.64 16.34 -20.55
C ASN A 145 -1.93 14.90 -20.17
N ALA A 146 -3.21 14.57 -19.95
CA ALA A 146 -3.61 13.18 -19.78
C ALA A 146 -3.29 12.40 -21.07
N THR A 147 -2.55 11.31 -20.92
CA THR A 147 -2.20 10.37 -21.99
C THR A 147 -3.10 9.15 -21.91
N SER A 148 -2.98 8.22 -22.86
CA SER A 148 -3.77 6.98 -22.88
C SER A 148 -3.71 6.24 -21.55
N GLY A 149 -4.88 5.87 -21.01
CA GLY A 149 -5.01 5.06 -19.81
C GLY A 149 -4.60 5.77 -18.51
N THR A 150 -4.61 7.11 -18.46
CA THR A 150 -4.41 7.86 -17.21
C THR A 150 -5.65 7.76 -16.31
N TYR A 151 -5.49 7.51 -15.01
CA TYR A 151 -6.61 7.48 -14.05
C TYR A 151 -6.19 7.86 -12.63
N TYR A 152 -7.08 8.54 -11.91
CA TYR A 152 -6.91 8.68 -10.45
C TYR A 152 -7.23 7.37 -9.75
N VAL A 153 -8.43 6.82 -9.99
CA VAL A 153 -8.86 5.54 -9.42
C VAL A 153 -9.44 4.68 -10.53
N ALA A 154 -8.99 3.43 -10.63
CA ALA A 154 -9.53 2.45 -11.55
C ALA A 154 -10.00 1.19 -10.82
N PHE A 155 -11.13 0.64 -11.28
CA PHE A 155 -11.64 -0.67 -10.88
C PHE A 155 -11.57 -1.58 -12.12
N SER A 156 -10.95 -2.74 -11.99
CA SER A 156 -10.73 -3.65 -13.12
C SER A 156 -10.88 -5.11 -12.71
N ASN A 157 -11.44 -5.91 -13.62
CA ASN A 157 -11.47 -7.38 -13.50
C ASN A 157 -10.17 -8.03 -14.01
N TYR A 158 -9.26 -7.24 -14.60
CA TYR A 158 -7.99 -7.67 -15.16
C TYR A 158 -6.83 -6.97 -14.44
N ASN A 159 -5.74 -7.71 -14.22
CA ASN A 159 -4.47 -7.19 -13.72
C ASN A 159 -3.67 -6.44 -14.80
#